data_AF-A0AAU2GA83-F1
#
_entry.id   AF-A0AAU2GA83-F1
#
_cell.length_a   1.000
_cell.length_b   1.000
_cell.length_c   1.000
_cell.angle_alpha   90.00
_cell.angle_beta   90.00
_cell.angle_gamma   90.00
#
_symmetry.space_group_name_H-M   'P 1'
#
loop_
_entity.id
_entity.type
_entity.pdbx_description
1 polymer ?
#
loop_
_entity_poly.entity_id
_entity_poly.type
_entity_poly.pdbx_seq_one_letter_code
_entity_poly.pdbx_strand_id
1 'polypeptide(L)'
;MVTGQRGRPRSFDRDAALDKAMLAFWERGYEGTSISDLTASLGIGAPSLYAAFGDKRKLFDEVVAVYGGRYADFAAVALAEEPTARAGLRRVLREAAEIYTDPAHPPGCLVISAAVNTTSQEVAQALRERRDAGLEVFARRIRADVAAGALPAGTDAQALARYAMAVLVGMSQQSRDGASREELEAVAELAMGAWPQ
;
A
#
# COMPACT_ATOMS: atom_id res chain seq x y z
N MET A 1 29.87 26.92 20.85
CA MET A 1 28.54 27.59 20.88
C MET A 1 27.61 26.75 20.00
N VAL A 2 26.73 25.96 20.62
CA VAL A 2 25.73 25.18 19.90
C VAL A 2 24.53 26.08 19.71
N THR A 3 24.31 26.55 18.48
CA THR A 3 23.08 27.26 18.10
C THR A 3 21.95 26.25 18.02
N GLY A 4 21.32 25.97 19.15
CA GLY A 4 20.05 25.26 19.20
C GLY A 4 19.01 26.07 18.44
N GLN A 5 18.43 25.45 17.41
CA GLN A 5 17.31 26.01 16.66
C GLN A 5 16.14 26.23 17.65
N ARG A 6 15.96 27.48 18.08
CA ARG A 6 14.86 27.93 18.96
C ARG A 6 13.56 27.96 18.17
N GLY A 7 13.00 26.79 17.89
CA GLY A 7 11.60 26.64 17.54
C GLY A 7 10.76 26.49 18.80
N ARG A 8 9.63 27.20 18.91
CA ARG A 8 8.60 26.93 19.93
C ARG A 8 8.30 25.42 19.92
N PRO A 9 8.25 24.73 21.07
CA PRO A 9 7.90 23.32 21.09
C PRO A 9 6.60 23.09 20.34
N ARG A 10 6.58 22.07 19.46
CA ARG A 10 5.39 21.73 18.66
C ARG A 10 4.23 21.54 19.64
N SER A 11 3.15 22.29 19.44
CA SER A 11 1.96 22.24 20.31
C SER A 11 1.06 21.04 20.01
N PHE A 12 1.49 20.13 19.13
CA PHE A 12 0.71 18.99 18.67
C PHE A 12 1.59 17.76 18.53
N ASP A 13 0.97 16.60 18.70
CA ASP A 13 1.59 15.30 18.48
C ASP A 13 1.71 15.05 16.96
N ARG A 14 2.96 14.95 16.50
CA ARG A 14 3.28 14.78 15.09
C ARG A 14 2.84 13.41 14.56
N ASP A 15 2.96 12.37 15.38
CA ASP A 15 2.67 11.01 14.95
C ASP A 15 1.16 10.80 14.88
N ALA A 16 0.42 11.32 15.87
CA ALA A 16 -1.04 11.37 15.80
C ALA A 16 -1.53 12.21 14.60
N ALA A 17 -0.81 13.27 14.25
CA ALA A 17 -1.11 14.04 13.05
C ALA A 17 -0.83 13.26 11.75
N LEU A 18 0.27 12.51 11.69
CA LEU A 18 0.60 11.69 10.54
C LEU A 18 -0.44 10.57 10.33
N ASP A 19 -0.93 9.96 11.40
CA ASP A 19 -1.96 8.92 11.35
C ASP A 19 -3.29 9.46 10.80
N LYS A 20 -3.71 10.64 11.26
CA LYS A 20 -4.90 11.31 10.71
C LYS A 20 -4.74 11.70 9.25
N ALA A 21 -3.55 12.17 8.86
CA ALA A 21 -3.25 12.47 7.46
C ALA A 21 -3.30 11.20 6.59
N MET A 22 -2.76 10.08 7.10
CA MET A 22 -2.83 8.78 6.44
C MET A 22 -4.27 8.35 6.18
N LEU A 23 -5.16 8.41 7.18
CA LEU A 23 -6.58 8.08 7.00
C LEU A 23 -7.24 9.00 5.96
N ALA A 24 -6.95 10.30 5.99
CA ALA A 24 -7.51 11.25 5.03
C ALA A 24 -7.07 10.95 3.57
N PHE A 25 -5.78 10.65 3.37
CA PHE A 25 -5.25 10.29 2.05
C PHE A 25 -5.69 8.89 1.59
N TRP A 26 -5.85 7.95 2.52
CA TRP A 26 -6.35 6.61 2.20
C TRP A 26 -7.77 6.68 1.68
N GLU A 27 -8.63 7.45 2.36
CA GLU A 27 -10.03 7.62 2.00
C GLU A 27 -10.20 8.35 0.66
N ARG A 28 -9.57 9.54 0.53
CA ARG A 28 -9.86 10.51 -0.54
C ARG A 28 -8.78 10.60 -1.63
N GLY A 29 -7.65 9.92 -1.45
CA GLY A 29 -6.50 10.01 -2.34
C GLY A 29 -5.71 11.32 -2.18
N TYR A 30 -4.59 11.43 -2.89
CA TYR A 30 -3.72 12.62 -2.80
C TYR A 30 -4.46 13.89 -3.20
N GLU A 31 -5.15 13.91 -4.34
CA GLU A 31 -5.78 15.14 -4.86
C GLU A 31 -7.06 15.52 -4.13
N GLY A 32 -7.86 14.54 -3.73
CA GLY A 32 -9.11 14.76 -2.98
C GLY A 32 -8.92 15.26 -1.55
N THR A 33 -7.68 15.32 -1.05
CA THR A 33 -7.36 15.83 0.29
C THR A 33 -6.71 17.21 0.21
N SER A 34 -7.43 18.29 0.51
CA SER A 34 -6.85 19.64 0.50
C SER A 34 -5.98 19.93 1.74
N ILE A 35 -5.15 20.99 1.68
CA ILE A 35 -4.45 21.49 2.88
C ILE A 35 -5.46 21.91 3.95
N SER A 36 -6.60 22.49 3.54
CA SER A 36 -7.67 22.87 4.46
C SER A 36 -8.24 21.65 5.20
N ASP A 37 -8.53 20.57 4.46
CA ASP A 37 -9.00 19.29 5.04
C ASP A 37 -8.00 18.73 6.05
N LEU A 38 -6.71 18.75 5.71
CA LEU A 38 -5.65 18.30 6.60
C LEU A 38 -5.60 19.18 7.85
N THR A 39 -5.54 20.50 7.72
CA THR A 39 -5.49 21.39 8.89
C THR A 39 -6.70 21.22 9.80
N ALA A 40 -7.89 21.03 9.22
CA ALA A 40 -9.12 20.79 9.96
C ALA A 40 -9.12 19.44 10.71
N SER A 41 -8.71 18.35 10.06
CA SER A 41 -8.67 17.01 10.69
C SER A 41 -7.59 16.91 11.78
N LEU A 42 -6.46 17.60 11.56
CA LEU A 42 -5.32 17.63 12.46
C LEU A 42 -5.50 18.58 13.64
N GLY A 43 -6.41 19.55 13.51
CA GLY A 43 -6.63 20.59 14.54
C GLY A 43 -5.46 21.58 14.65
N ILE A 44 -4.72 21.80 13.55
CA ILE A 44 -3.56 22.69 13.50
C ILE A 44 -3.71 23.70 12.37
N GLY A 45 -3.04 24.85 12.48
CA GLY A 45 -2.97 25.82 11.37
C GLY A 45 -2.00 25.38 10.26
N ALA A 46 -2.21 25.87 9.04
CA ALA A 46 -1.35 25.58 7.89
C ALA A 46 0.16 25.87 8.14
N PRO A 47 0.55 26.97 8.85
CA PRO A 47 1.96 27.19 9.18
C PRO A 47 2.58 26.06 10.02
N SER A 48 1.83 25.48 10.97
CA SER A 48 2.29 24.37 11.80
C SER A 48 2.43 23.08 10.98
N LEU A 49 1.51 22.83 10.04
CA LEU A 49 1.58 21.70 9.12
C LEU A 49 2.84 21.80 8.25
N TYR A 50 3.06 22.95 7.60
CA TYR A 50 4.24 23.15 6.76
C TYR A 50 5.54 23.14 7.56
N ALA A 51 5.57 23.70 8.76
CA ALA A 51 6.73 23.62 9.64
C ALA A 51 7.04 22.17 10.08
N ALA A 52 6.06 21.28 10.08
CA ALA A 52 6.22 19.91 10.54
C ALA A 52 6.54 18.89 9.46
N PHE A 53 5.97 19.10 8.26
CA PHE A 53 5.99 18.13 7.16
C PHE A 53 6.49 18.74 5.85
N GLY A 54 6.84 20.03 5.82
CA GLY A 54 7.30 20.74 4.64
C GLY A 54 6.15 21.17 3.74
N ASP A 55 5.64 20.27 2.93
CA ASP A 55 4.54 20.50 1.99
C ASP A 55 3.61 19.28 1.93
N LYS A 56 2.51 19.39 1.18
CA LYS A 56 1.54 18.28 1.03
C LYS A 56 2.19 17.03 0.44
N ARG A 57 3.14 17.20 -0.47
CA ARG A 57 3.80 16.11 -1.17
C ARG A 57 4.70 15.32 -0.23
N LYS A 58 5.54 16.01 0.53
CA LYS A 58 6.40 15.41 1.56
C LYS A 58 5.58 14.71 2.64
N LEU A 59 4.49 15.34 3.10
CA LEU A 59 3.56 14.69 4.02
C LEU A 59 2.98 13.40 3.42
N PHE A 60 2.59 13.42 2.14
CA PHE A 60 2.09 12.24 1.46
C PHE A 60 3.15 11.14 1.34
N ASP A 61 4.40 11.47 0.99
CA ASP A 61 5.48 10.49 0.91
C ASP A 61 5.77 9.85 2.29
N GLU A 62 5.73 10.64 3.37
CA GLU A 62 5.84 10.13 4.74
C GLU A 62 4.67 9.20 5.10
N VAL A 63 3.44 9.58 4.74
CA VAL A 63 2.25 8.75 4.92
C VAL A 63 2.39 7.43 4.18
N VAL A 64 2.82 7.43 2.92
CA VAL A 64 2.99 6.20 2.14
C VAL A 64 4.08 5.30 2.75
N ALA A 65 5.13 5.89 3.32
CA ALA A 65 6.16 5.12 4.03
C ALA A 65 5.62 4.46 5.30
N VAL A 66 4.88 5.20 6.15
CA VAL A 66 4.27 4.66 7.37
C VAL A 66 3.20 3.63 7.07
N TYR A 67 2.38 3.89 6.06
CA TYR A 67 1.38 2.95 5.55
C TYR A 67 2.04 1.62 5.13
N GLY A 68 3.17 1.70 4.41
CA GLY A 68 3.97 0.54 4.02
C GLY A 68 4.26 -0.38 5.21
N GLY A 69 4.90 0.18 6.23
CA GLY A 69 5.31 -0.57 7.42
C GLY A 69 4.19 -1.12 8.30
N ARG A 70 2.99 -0.53 8.24
CA ARG A 70 1.86 -0.93 9.10
C ARG A 70 0.85 -1.85 8.42
N TYR A 71 0.58 -1.61 7.14
CA TYR A 71 -0.55 -2.23 6.43
C TYR A 71 -0.16 -2.93 5.13
N ALA A 72 1.03 -2.70 4.57
CA ALA A 72 1.43 -3.28 3.29
C ALA A 72 2.60 -4.28 3.37
N ASP A 73 3.32 -4.31 4.49
CA ASP A 73 4.46 -5.22 4.70
C ASP A 73 4.06 -6.70 4.72
N PHE A 74 2.78 -7.02 4.94
CA PHE A 74 2.26 -8.39 4.93
C PHE A 74 2.67 -9.16 3.66
N ALA A 75 2.66 -8.52 2.50
CA ALA A 75 3.04 -9.16 1.25
C ALA A 75 4.53 -9.51 1.21
N ALA A 76 5.39 -8.60 1.69
CA ALA A 76 6.83 -8.84 1.76
C ALA A 76 7.17 -9.93 2.79
N VAL A 77 6.50 -9.92 3.95
CA VAL A 77 6.63 -10.92 5.01
C VAL A 77 6.22 -12.31 4.50
N ALA A 78 5.02 -12.43 3.92
CA ALA A 78 4.53 -13.68 3.37
C ALA A 78 5.45 -14.24 2.28
N LEU A 79 5.96 -13.40 1.37
CA LEU A 79 6.90 -13.84 0.34
C LEU A 79 8.29 -14.21 0.87
N ALA A 80 8.69 -13.68 2.02
CA ALA A 80 9.95 -14.02 2.66
C ALA A 80 9.85 -15.34 3.44
N GLU A 81 8.78 -15.53 4.20
CA GLU A 81 8.62 -16.63 5.15
C GLU A 81 8.10 -17.93 4.51
N GLU A 82 7.23 -17.83 3.51
CA GLU A 82 6.66 -19.01 2.88
C GLU A 82 7.69 -19.77 2.03
N PRO A 83 7.61 -21.10 1.94
CA PRO A 83 8.64 -21.92 1.27
C PRO A 83 8.62 -21.79 -0.25
N THR A 84 7.46 -21.45 -0.85
CA THR A 84 7.29 -21.33 -2.30
C THR A 84 6.58 -20.02 -2.65
N ALA A 85 6.77 -19.52 -3.87
CA ALA A 85 6.00 -18.42 -4.44
C ALA A 85 4.49 -18.71 -4.41
N ARG A 86 4.08 -19.98 -4.62
CA ARG A 86 2.67 -20.40 -4.54
C ARG A 86 2.10 -20.22 -3.14
N ALA A 87 2.83 -20.65 -2.12
CA ALA A 87 2.43 -20.49 -0.73
C ALA A 87 2.43 -19.02 -0.32
N GLY A 88 3.48 -18.28 -0.70
CA GLY A 88 3.59 -16.84 -0.53
C GLY A 88 2.40 -16.09 -1.10
N LEU A 89 2.06 -16.29 -2.38
CA LEU A 89 0.91 -15.63 -2.99
C LEU A 89 -0.40 -15.99 -2.28
N ARG A 90 -0.63 -17.26 -1.95
CA ARG A 90 -1.86 -17.66 -1.24
C ARG A 90 -2.02 -16.90 0.07
N ARG A 91 -0.93 -16.80 0.85
CA ARG A 91 -0.93 -16.05 2.11
C ARG A 91 -1.16 -14.55 1.85
N VAL A 92 -0.48 -13.97 0.86
CA VAL A 92 -0.69 -12.55 0.47
C VAL A 92 -2.16 -12.30 0.13
N LEU A 93 -2.78 -13.11 -0.71
CA LEU A 93 -4.17 -12.90 -1.11
C LEU A 93 -5.14 -13.03 0.07
N ARG A 94 -4.94 -14.01 0.96
CA ARG A 94 -5.75 -14.17 2.17
C ARG A 94 -5.60 -12.97 3.11
N GLU A 95 -4.37 -12.55 3.39
CA GLU A 95 -4.10 -11.39 4.25
C GLU A 95 -4.61 -10.09 3.63
N ALA A 96 -4.56 -9.96 2.30
CA ALA A 96 -5.16 -8.83 1.59
C ALA A 96 -6.69 -8.79 1.76
N ALA A 97 -7.38 -9.93 1.68
CA ALA A 97 -8.83 -9.98 1.91
C ALA A 97 -9.19 -9.52 3.34
N GLU A 98 -8.41 -9.94 4.33
CA GLU A 98 -8.57 -9.55 5.73
C GLU A 98 -8.27 -8.06 5.95
N ILE A 99 -7.10 -7.59 5.54
CA ILE A 99 -6.67 -6.21 5.74
C ILE A 99 -7.61 -5.28 4.99
N TYR A 100 -7.89 -5.52 3.71
CA TYR A 100 -8.67 -4.56 2.92
C TYR A 100 -10.10 -4.38 3.46
N THR A 101 -10.65 -5.36 4.16
CA THR A 101 -12.02 -5.32 4.69
C THR A 101 -12.10 -5.00 6.17
N ASP A 102 -10.98 -4.73 6.84
CA ASP A 102 -10.95 -4.40 8.26
C ASP A 102 -11.68 -3.06 8.54
N PRO A 103 -12.75 -3.05 9.36
CA PRO A 103 -13.47 -1.82 9.68
C PRO A 103 -12.66 -0.81 10.53
N ALA A 104 -11.48 -1.19 11.03
CA ALA A 104 -10.60 -0.29 11.79
C ALA A 104 -9.98 0.83 10.92
N HIS A 105 -10.02 0.70 9.60
CA HIS A 105 -9.46 1.67 8.67
C HIS A 105 -10.24 1.72 7.34
N PRO A 106 -9.98 2.71 6.47
CA PRO A 106 -10.59 2.75 5.15
C PRO A 106 -10.33 1.48 4.33
N PRO A 107 -11.28 1.07 3.48
CA PRO A 107 -11.16 -0.16 2.71
C PRO A 107 -10.08 -0.08 1.62
N GLY A 108 -9.58 -1.26 1.24
CA GLY A 108 -8.60 -1.42 0.17
C GLY A 108 -7.19 -0.94 0.53
N CYS A 109 -6.34 -0.74 -0.49
CA CYS A 109 -4.95 -0.35 -0.33
C CYS A 109 -4.70 1.10 -0.72
N LEU A 110 -4.10 1.89 0.18
CA LEU A 110 -3.76 3.29 -0.07
C LEU A 110 -2.91 3.46 -1.35
N VAL A 111 -1.87 2.64 -1.53
CA VAL A 111 -0.95 2.73 -2.68
C VAL A 111 -1.64 2.42 -4.01
N ILE A 112 -2.62 1.51 -3.99
CA ILE A 112 -3.40 1.14 -5.17
C ILE A 112 -4.41 2.25 -5.47
N SER A 113 -5.21 2.65 -4.49
CA SER A 113 -6.30 3.62 -4.67
C SER A 113 -5.80 5.04 -4.95
N ALA A 114 -4.73 5.49 -4.29
CA ALA A 114 -4.19 6.84 -4.52
C ALA A 114 -3.63 7.04 -5.93
N ALA A 115 -3.26 5.95 -6.63
CA ALA A 115 -2.71 6.02 -7.96
C ALA A 115 -3.77 6.16 -9.07
N VAL A 116 -5.01 5.75 -8.80
CA VAL A 116 -6.11 5.82 -9.77
C VAL A 116 -6.64 7.25 -9.90
N ASN A 117 -6.53 8.05 -8.84
CA ASN A 117 -7.21 9.35 -8.69
C ASN A 117 -6.25 10.55 -8.64
N THR A 118 -5.07 10.48 -9.26
CA THR A 118 -4.10 11.59 -9.25
C THR A 118 -3.75 12.06 -10.67
N THR A 119 -3.94 13.35 -10.93
CA THR A 119 -3.40 14.08 -12.08
C THR A 119 -1.95 14.53 -11.89
N SER A 120 -1.43 14.55 -10.65
CA SER A 120 -0.01 14.79 -10.39
C SER A 120 0.87 13.66 -10.96
N GLN A 121 1.62 13.98 -12.01
CA GLN A 121 2.55 13.04 -12.65
C GLN A 121 3.61 12.51 -11.69
N GLU A 122 4.11 13.36 -10.80
CA GLU A 122 5.17 13.04 -9.85
C GLU A 122 4.67 12.04 -8.78
N VAL A 123 3.44 12.22 -8.28
CA VAL A 123 2.82 11.28 -7.33
C VAL A 123 2.48 9.97 -8.02
N ALA A 124 1.92 10.06 -9.23
CA ALA A 124 1.62 8.88 -10.03
C ALA A 124 2.89 8.05 -10.31
N GLN A 125 4.02 8.72 -10.57
CA GLN A 125 5.31 8.06 -10.81
C GLN A 125 5.85 7.38 -9.56
N ALA A 126 5.86 8.06 -8.41
CA ALA A 126 6.33 7.46 -7.16
C ALA A 126 5.49 6.24 -6.74
N LEU A 127 4.16 6.28 -6.94
CA LEU A 127 3.29 5.14 -6.68
C LEU A 127 3.51 4.00 -7.69
N ARG A 128 3.79 4.31 -8.96
CA ARG A 128 4.19 3.30 -9.96
C ARG A 128 5.46 2.59 -9.56
N GLU A 129 6.51 3.33 -9.20
CA GLU A 129 7.80 2.76 -8.77
C GLU A 129 7.65 1.82 -7.58
N ARG A 130 6.80 2.15 -6.61
CA ARG A 130 6.49 1.26 -5.48
C ARG A 130 5.81 -0.03 -5.92
N ARG A 131 4.84 0.05 -6.84
CA ARG A 131 4.17 -1.15 -7.38
C ARG A 131 5.12 -2.01 -8.19
N ASP A 132 5.96 -1.39 -9.02
CA ASP A 132 6.95 -2.09 -9.85
C ASP A 132 8.01 -2.78 -8.96
N ALA A 133 8.42 -2.16 -7.86
CA ALA A 133 9.30 -2.79 -6.88
C ALA A 133 8.67 -4.03 -6.23
N GLY A 134 7.40 -3.96 -5.82
CA GLY A 134 6.67 -5.11 -5.27
C GLY A 134 6.48 -6.24 -6.29
N LEU A 135 6.17 -5.88 -7.54
CA LEU A 135 6.06 -6.82 -8.65
C LEU A 135 7.37 -7.56 -8.89
N GLU A 136 8.51 -6.87 -8.87
CA GLU A 136 9.81 -7.50 -9.06
C GLU A 136 10.19 -8.45 -7.91
N VAL A 137 9.75 -8.18 -6.67
CA VAL A 137 9.91 -9.14 -5.55
C VAL A 137 9.14 -10.42 -5.83
N PHE A 138 7.88 -10.32 -6.27
CA PHE A 138 7.08 -11.48 -6.69
C PHE A 138 7.73 -12.25 -7.84
N ALA A 139 8.11 -11.55 -8.91
CA ALA A 139 8.72 -12.16 -10.10
C ALA A 139 10.02 -12.89 -9.76
N ARG A 140 10.83 -12.33 -8.84
CA ARG A 140 12.05 -12.98 -8.35
C ARG A 140 11.75 -14.27 -7.60
N ARG A 141 10.73 -14.29 -6.74
CA ARG A 141 10.33 -15.50 -6.01
C ARG A 141 9.84 -16.59 -6.96
N ILE A 142 9.05 -16.22 -7.97
CA ILE A 142 8.58 -17.16 -9.01
C ILE A 142 9.76 -17.72 -9.81
N ARG A 143 10.72 -16.89 -10.21
CA ARG A 143 11.94 -17.36 -10.90
C ARG A 143 12.76 -18.33 -10.05
N ALA A 144 12.83 -18.12 -8.74
CA ALA A 144 13.51 -19.05 -7.83
C ALA A 144 12.83 -20.42 -7.80
N ASP A 145 11.49 -20.46 -7.73
CA ASP A 145 10.73 -21.71 -7.78
C ASP A 145 10.89 -22.44 -9.12
N VAL A 146 10.92 -21.71 -10.25
CA VAL A 146 11.22 -22.28 -11.57
C VAL A 146 12.62 -22.90 -11.60
N ALA A 147 13.64 -22.18 -11.10
CA ALA A 147 15.00 -22.67 -11.06
C ALA A 147 15.16 -23.90 -10.13
N ALA A 148 14.36 -23.99 -9.08
CA ALA A 148 14.31 -25.12 -8.16
C ALA A 148 13.48 -26.31 -8.69
N GLY A 149 12.82 -26.17 -9.85
CA GLY A 149 11.94 -27.19 -10.41
C GLY A 149 10.60 -27.33 -9.70
N ALA A 150 10.23 -26.38 -8.83
CA ALA A 150 8.93 -26.32 -8.16
C ALA A 150 7.82 -25.76 -9.08
N LEU A 151 8.20 -25.15 -10.20
CA LEU A 151 7.30 -24.68 -11.26
C LEU A 151 7.81 -25.12 -12.64
N PRO A 152 6.92 -25.25 -13.65
CA PRO A 152 7.32 -25.58 -15.01
C PRO A 152 8.36 -24.62 -15.58
N ALA A 153 9.35 -25.14 -16.32
CA ALA A 153 10.44 -24.35 -16.89
C ALA A 153 9.97 -23.24 -17.85
N GLY A 154 8.80 -23.39 -18.47
CA GLY A 154 8.18 -22.40 -19.37
C GLY A 154 7.36 -21.32 -18.66
N THR A 155 7.36 -21.26 -17.33
CA THR A 155 6.58 -20.27 -16.58
C THR A 155 7.13 -18.85 -16.82
N ASP A 156 6.30 -17.97 -17.38
CA ASP A 156 6.60 -16.54 -17.45
C ASP A 156 6.38 -15.90 -16.07
N ALA A 157 7.48 -15.76 -15.32
CA ALA A 157 7.46 -15.20 -13.98
C ALA A 157 6.96 -13.75 -13.92
N GLN A 158 7.21 -12.94 -14.97
CA GLN A 158 6.76 -11.56 -15.00
C GLN A 158 5.26 -11.48 -15.28
N ALA A 159 4.76 -12.29 -16.22
CA ALA A 159 3.33 -12.37 -16.47
C ALA A 159 2.56 -12.88 -15.24
N LEU A 160 3.07 -13.90 -14.55
CA LEU A 160 2.44 -14.43 -13.35
C LEU A 160 2.46 -13.44 -12.17
N ALA A 161 3.56 -12.67 -12.00
CA ALA A 161 3.60 -11.59 -11.02
C ALA A 161 2.61 -10.45 -11.36
N ARG A 162 2.47 -10.09 -12.65
CA ARG A 162 1.46 -9.13 -13.11
C ARG A 162 0.04 -9.62 -12.87
N TYR A 163 -0.22 -10.89 -13.08
CA TYR A 163 -1.51 -11.51 -12.76
C TYR A 163 -1.82 -11.39 -11.26
N ALA A 164 -0.88 -11.76 -10.39
CA ALA A 164 -1.04 -11.63 -8.94
C ALA A 164 -1.35 -10.17 -8.52
N MET A 165 -0.63 -9.21 -9.09
CA MET A 165 -0.87 -7.79 -8.84
C MET A 165 -2.24 -7.34 -9.34
N ALA A 166 -2.69 -7.82 -10.50
CA ALA A 166 -4.02 -7.51 -11.02
C ALA A 166 -5.14 -8.01 -10.11
N VAL A 167 -4.99 -9.22 -9.53
CA VAL A 167 -5.92 -9.76 -8.54
C VAL A 167 -5.95 -8.87 -7.29
N LEU A 168 -4.78 -8.50 -6.74
CA LEU A 168 -4.69 -7.60 -5.57
C LEU A 168 -5.33 -6.23 -5.81
N VAL A 169 -5.11 -5.65 -7.00
CA VAL A 169 -5.76 -4.39 -7.41
C VAL A 169 -7.27 -4.56 -7.49
N GLY A 170 -7.75 -5.65 -8.09
CA GLY A 170 -9.18 -5.97 -8.15
C GLY A 170 -9.81 -6.16 -6.77
N MET A 171 -9.14 -6.86 -5.86
CA MET A 171 -9.61 -7.05 -4.48
C MET A 171 -9.65 -5.72 -3.70
N SER A 172 -8.62 -4.88 -3.87
CA SER A 172 -8.59 -3.55 -3.25
C SER A 172 -9.76 -2.67 -3.73
N GLN A 173 -10.13 -2.75 -5.01
CA GLN A 173 -11.26 -1.97 -5.52
C GLN A 173 -12.59 -2.55 -5.07
N GLN A 174 -12.78 -3.87 -5.16
CA GLN A 174 -14.02 -4.52 -4.72
C GLN A 174 -14.32 -4.28 -3.23
N SER A 175 -13.29 -4.29 -2.39
CA SER A 175 -13.40 -3.89 -0.98
C SER A 175 -13.98 -2.48 -0.82
N ARG A 176 -13.51 -1.51 -1.62
CA ARG A 176 -14.03 -0.14 -1.63
C ARG A 176 -15.47 -0.06 -2.16
N ASP A 177 -15.84 -0.98 -3.04
CA ASP A 177 -17.21 -1.12 -3.55
C ASP A 177 -18.14 -1.86 -2.57
N GLY A 178 -17.62 -2.32 -1.43
CA GLY A 178 -18.39 -2.94 -0.35
C GLY A 178 -18.35 -4.47 -0.30
N ALA A 179 -17.46 -5.11 -1.06
CA ALA A 179 -17.30 -6.57 -1.02
C ALA A 179 -16.86 -7.04 0.38
N SER A 180 -17.44 -8.14 0.85
CA SER A 180 -17.11 -8.73 2.14
C SER A 180 -15.76 -9.46 2.13
N ARG A 181 -15.23 -9.76 3.33
CA ARG A 181 -14.04 -10.59 3.49
C ARG A 181 -14.20 -11.94 2.78
N GLU A 182 -15.34 -12.58 2.96
CA GLU A 182 -15.63 -13.90 2.38
C GLU A 182 -15.66 -13.85 0.84
N GLU A 183 -16.21 -12.79 0.26
CA GLU A 183 -16.22 -12.58 -1.20
C GLU A 183 -14.80 -12.41 -1.74
N LEU A 184 -13.94 -11.64 -1.05
CA LEU A 184 -12.55 -11.46 -1.43
C LEU A 184 -11.71 -12.72 -1.22
N GLU A 185 -11.97 -13.50 -0.16
CA GLU A 185 -11.35 -14.82 0.05
C GLU A 185 -11.73 -15.79 -1.07
N ALA A 186 -12.98 -15.76 -1.55
CA ALA A 186 -13.40 -16.57 -2.71
C ALA A 186 -12.65 -16.16 -4.00
N VAL A 187 -12.44 -14.85 -4.22
CA VAL A 187 -11.61 -14.35 -5.33
C VAL A 187 -10.17 -14.86 -5.21
N ALA A 188 -9.60 -14.85 -3.99
CA ALA A 188 -8.26 -15.35 -3.73
C ALA A 188 -8.11 -16.84 -4.07
N GLU A 189 -9.05 -17.67 -3.66
CA GLU A 189 -9.03 -19.11 -3.95
C GLU A 189 -9.17 -19.41 -5.45
N LEU A 190 -10.07 -18.71 -6.14
CA LEU A 190 -10.20 -18.82 -7.60
C LEU A 190 -8.90 -18.41 -8.30
N ALA A 191 -8.23 -17.35 -7.82
CA ALA A 191 -6.97 -16.91 -8.38
C ALA A 191 -5.85 -17.96 -8.21
N MET A 192 -5.83 -18.68 -7.08
CA MET A 192 -4.88 -19.77 -6.87
C MET A 192 -5.15 -21.00 -7.77
N GLY A 193 -6.35 -21.11 -8.34
CA GLY A 193 -6.68 -22.09 -9.38
C GLY A 193 -5.97 -21.84 -10.71
N ALA A 194 -5.63 -20.58 -11.02
CA ALA A 194 -4.86 -20.22 -12.22
C ALA A 194 -3.34 -20.42 -12.04
N TRP A 195 -2.86 -20.74 -10.84
CA TRP A 195 -1.44 -20.90 -10.56
C TRP A 195 -0.91 -22.21 -11.20
N PRO A 196 0.19 -22.14 -12.00
CA PRO A 196 0.71 -23.31 -12.71
C PRO A 196 1.10 -24.44 -11.76
N GLN A 197 0.92 -25.68 -12.22
CA GLN A 197 1.27 -26.91 -11.51
C GLN A 197 2.51 -27.55 -12.13
#